data_AF-A0A2U3H392-F1
#
_entry.id   AF-A0A2U3H392-F1
#
_cell.length_a   1.000
_cell.length_b   1.000
_cell.length_c   1.000
_cell.angle_alpha   90.00
_cell.angle_beta   90.00
_cell.angle_gamma   90.00
#
_symmetry.space_group_name_H-M   'P 1'
#
loop_
_entity.id
_entity.type
_entity.pdbx_description
1 polymer ?
#
loop_
_entity_poly.entity_id
_entity_poly.type
_entity_poly.pdbx_seq_one_letter_code
_entity_poly.pdbx_strand_id
1 'polypeptide(L)'
;MIIAGVRSAADNRREKVRDPVAEQPSEEHRPESSSLPDDVWEKFVRDSERDIRSSAPKEPSARARMVTERLRAMDEAQAGANGGGGRRRWGRKKGAPAPARPEGWRTGPAWREGDGRASRRRKGWSVVGVLAAAALAVVAVDPSAALSWLPGGPGDDPGGTDATGTASPAPLAPETARPDGAPSAAPAGTPTRERPFAGSPADRWESGADAIRPPEAKAVNGVPADRIEGALRRTKEFLVASNLDPEVLKGGAPGKALALVDPLEEEYLSDLRAALRGPTEENDPVWTFTRFDPEEVDLVGDARVRGRMTVKPERGAAGKAVIEADYTFVYAVARADGGDEVTRAVVRRVVEVSVADLTRYRGTEGHLWITAVDGEISNDDCRDGDGVIRPQFLADLQSGPEPTGEALDPYDRSREVVGDDGGCGVVTRT
;
A
#
# COMPACT_ATOMS: atom_id res chain seq x y z
N MET A 1 -20.10 0.59 27.60
CA MET A 1 -20.62 1.38 26.47
C MET A 1 -19.80 2.66 26.48
N ILE A 2 -19.02 2.92 25.43
CA ILE A 2 -18.08 4.07 25.40
C ILE A 2 -18.73 5.08 24.44
N ILE A 3 -19.20 6.22 24.96
CA ILE A 3 -19.91 7.28 24.22
C ILE A 3 -18.89 8.17 23.50
N ALA A 4 -18.29 7.64 22.46
CA ALA A 4 -17.34 8.34 21.63
C ALA A 4 -17.93 8.44 20.23
N GLY A 5 -17.96 9.66 19.67
CA GLY A 5 -18.50 9.91 18.35
C GLY A 5 -17.69 9.23 17.25
N VAL A 6 -18.38 8.68 16.26
CA VAL A 6 -17.82 8.47 14.93
C VAL A 6 -18.38 9.54 14.01
N ARG A 7 -17.52 10.24 13.28
CA ARG A 7 -17.91 11.11 12.16
C ARG A 7 -17.30 10.60 10.88
N SER A 8 -18.04 10.68 9.78
CA SER A 8 -17.58 10.26 8.44
C SER A 8 -17.85 11.33 7.40
N ALA A 9 -16.89 11.60 6.53
CA ALA A 9 -17.06 12.50 5.40
C ALA A 9 -16.46 11.91 4.13
N ALA A 10 -17.12 12.16 3.00
CA ALA A 10 -16.61 11.83 1.67
C ALA A 10 -16.54 13.08 0.78
N ASP A 11 -15.37 13.35 0.18
CA ASP A 11 -15.20 14.47 -0.76
C ASP A 11 -15.73 14.06 -2.14
N ASN A 12 -16.82 14.68 -2.59
CA ASN A 12 -17.50 14.40 -3.85
C ASN A 12 -16.80 14.96 -5.11
N ARG A 13 -15.50 15.32 -5.04
CA ARG A 13 -14.71 15.80 -6.19
C ARG A 13 -14.63 14.81 -7.37
N ARG A 14 -15.13 13.58 -7.24
CA ARG A 14 -15.20 12.59 -8.34
C ARG A 14 -16.08 13.01 -9.54
N GLU A 15 -16.91 14.06 -9.43
CA GLU A 15 -17.96 14.36 -10.41
C GLU A 15 -17.86 15.76 -11.07
N LYS A 16 -16.76 16.04 -11.78
CA LYS A 16 -16.74 17.10 -12.82
C LYS A 16 -16.06 16.63 -14.11
N VAL A 17 -16.44 15.46 -14.61
CA VAL A 17 -16.31 15.18 -16.05
C VAL A 17 -17.54 15.79 -16.70
N ARG A 18 -17.34 16.87 -17.46
CA ARG A 18 -18.39 17.43 -18.32
C ARG A 18 -18.87 16.34 -19.27
N ASP A 19 -20.07 15.83 -19.04
CA ASP A 19 -20.82 15.16 -20.10
C ASP A 19 -20.97 16.13 -21.28
N PRO A 20 -20.69 15.71 -22.52
CA PRO A 20 -21.09 16.50 -23.66
C PRO A 20 -22.62 16.56 -23.64
N VAL A 21 -23.15 17.78 -23.51
CA VAL A 21 -24.57 18.11 -23.70
C VAL A 21 -25.07 17.42 -24.97
N ALA A 22 -25.87 16.37 -24.80
CA ALA A 22 -26.67 15.82 -25.87
C ALA A 22 -27.90 16.73 -26.02
N GLU A 23 -27.88 17.59 -27.03
CA GLU A 23 -29.11 18.19 -27.55
C GLU A 23 -30.08 17.06 -27.89
N GLN A 24 -31.25 17.06 -27.26
CA GLN A 24 -32.35 16.19 -27.62
C GLN A 24 -32.81 16.55 -29.05
N PRO A 25 -32.88 15.59 -29.99
CA PRO A 25 -33.69 15.79 -31.17
C PRO A 25 -35.14 15.43 -30.85
N SER A 26 -36.02 16.33 -31.24
CA SER A 26 -37.47 16.24 -31.31
C SER A 26 -37.98 14.90 -31.87
N GLU A 27 -39.07 14.42 -31.29
CA GLU A 27 -39.92 13.35 -31.82
C GLU A 27 -40.37 13.66 -33.25
N GLU A 28 -39.86 12.92 -34.24
CA GLU A 28 -40.62 12.65 -35.46
C GLU A 28 -40.10 11.39 -36.19
N HIS A 29 -41.04 10.50 -36.53
CA HIS A 29 -40.94 9.37 -37.46
C HIS A 29 -39.94 8.23 -37.14
N ARG A 30 -40.45 7.18 -36.49
CA ARG A 30 -39.92 5.81 -36.63
C ARG A 30 -40.30 5.24 -38.00
N PRO A 31 -39.36 4.93 -38.91
CA PRO A 31 -39.59 3.85 -39.86
C PRO A 31 -39.36 2.52 -39.13
N GLU A 32 -40.28 1.57 -39.30
CA GLU A 32 -40.12 0.21 -38.82
C GLU A 32 -38.81 -0.37 -39.37
N SER A 33 -37.93 -0.77 -38.47
CA SER A 33 -36.74 -1.51 -38.81
C SER A 33 -37.14 -2.82 -39.48
N SER A 34 -36.81 -2.95 -40.77
CA SER A 34 -36.71 -4.22 -41.46
C SER A 34 -35.64 -5.08 -40.79
N SER A 35 -36.01 -5.76 -39.71
CA SER A 35 -35.16 -6.79 -39.12
C SER A 35 -35.14 -7.97 -40.08
N LEU A 36 -33.99 -8.23 -40.69
CA LEU A 36 -33.74 -9.48 -41.40
C LEU A 36 -34.09 -10.65 -40.46
N PRO A 37 -34.89 -11.63 -40.89
CA PRO A 37 -35.35 -12.70 -40.01
C PRO A 37 -34.20 -13.62 -39.59
N ASP A 38 -34.32 -14.19 -38.38
CA ASP A 38 -33.23 -14.89 -37.67
C ASP A 38 -32.67 -16.11 -38.43
N ASP A 39 -33.45 -16.69 -39.35
CA ASP A 39 -33.03 -17.76 -40.25
C ASP A 39 -31.96 -17.31 -41.26
N VAL A 40 -31.97 -16.03 -41.65
CA VAL A 40 -30.93 -15.43 -42.51
C VAL A 40 -29.65 -15.22 -41.71
N TRP A 41 -29.75 -14.79 -40.45
CA TRP A 41 -28.60 -14.66 -39.56
C TRP A 41 -27.94 -16.00 -39.28
N GLU A 42 -28.74 -17.03 -39.02
CA GLU A 42 -28.21 -18.36 -38.75
C GLU A 42 -27.54 -18.97 -39.99
N LYS A 43 -28.08 -18.70 -41.19
CA LYS A 43 -27.46 -19.11 -42.45
C LYS A 43 -26.17 -18.35 -42.74
N PHE A 44 -26.12 -17.05 -42.46
CA PHE A 44 -24.91 -16.23 -42.61
C PHE A 44 -23.78 -16.67 -41.68
N VAL A 45 -24.09 -16.99 -40.41
CA VAL A 45 -23.10 -17.53 -39.45
C VAL A 45 -22.58 -18.88 -39.91
N ARG A 46 -23.48 -19.76 -40.38
CA ARG A 46 -23.13 -21.12 -40.82
C ARG A 46 -22.26 -21.13 -42.08
N ASP A 47 -22.55 -20.27 -43.05
CA ASP A 47 -21.76 -20.14 -44.29
C ASP A 47 -20.40 -19.47 -44.00
N SER A 48 -20.37 -18.44 -43.14
CA SER A 48 -19.14 -17.72 -42.82
C SER A 48 -18.17 -18.55 -41.98
N GLU A 49 -18.62 -19.25 -40.94
CA GLU A 49 -17.71 -19.98 -40.05
C GLU A 49 -17.12 -21.24 -40.69
N ARG A 50 -17.89 -21.92 -41.55
CA ARG A 50 -17.45 -23.17 -42.18
C ARG A 50 -16.52 -22.91 -43.38
N ASP A 51 -16.80 -21.88 -44.16
CA ASP A 51 -15.98 -21.53 -45.34
C ASP A 51 -14.70 -20.78 -44.94
N ILE A 52 -14.71 -19.97 -43.87
CA ILE A 52 -13.49 -19.34 -43.34
C ILE A 52 -12.54 -20.40 -42.76
N ARG A 53 -13.05 -21.43 -42.05
CA ARG A 53 -12.20 -22.51 -41.52
C ARG A 53 -11.63 -23.42 -42.60
N SER A 54 -12.30 -23.57 -43.74
CA SER A 54 -11.86 -24.43 -44.85
C SER A 54 -10.91 -23.71 -45.82
N SER A 55 -11.02 -22.39 -45.97
CA SER A 55 -10.23 -21.58 -46.91
C SER A 55 -9.12 -20.74 -46.28
N ALA A 56 -9.07 -20.58 -44.96
CA ALA A 56 -8.03 -19.80 -44.29
C ALA A 56 -6.63 -20.44 -44.42
N PRO A 57 -5.63 -19.74 -44.99
CA PRO A 57 -4.26 -20.21 -45.04
C PRO A 57 -3.70 -20.40 -43.62
N LYS A 58 -3.31 -21.63 -43.28
CA LYS A 58 -2.67 -21.92 -41.98
C LYS A 58 -1.20 -21.56 -42.04
N GLU A 59 -0.91 -20.28 -41.78
CA GLU A 59 0.46 -19.84 -41.61
C GLU A 59 1.02 -20.25 -40.24
N PRO A 60 2.30 -20.67 -40.15
CA PRO A 60 2.94 -20.95 -38.87
C PRO A 60 2.96 -19.67 -38.03
N SER A 61 2.51 -19.77 -36.77
CA SER A 61 2.43 -18.65 -35.84
C SER A 61 3.77 -17.93 -35.73
N ALA A 62 3.75 -16.61 -35.44
CA ALA A 62 4.97 -15.81 -35.31
C ALA A 62 5.99 -16.43 -34.34
N ARG A 63 5.52 -17.11 -33.29
CA ARG A 63 6.37 -17.88 -32.36
C ARG A 63 7.02 -19.10 -33.01
N ALA A 64 6.32 -19.84 -33.87
CA ALA A 64 6.89 -20.97 -34.58
C ALA A 64 8.03 -20.53 -35.52
N ARG A 65 7.86 -19.40 -36.23
CA ARG A 65 8.89 -18.84 -37.12
C ARG A 65 10.16 -18.44 -36.35
N MET A 66 10.00 -17.73 -35.22
CA MET A 66 11.12 -17.36 -34.36
C MET A 66 11.86 -18.56 -33.77
N VAL A 67 11.13 -19.62 -33.40
CA VAL A 67 11.75 -20.86 -32.89
C VAL A 67 12.52 -21.59 -34.01
N THR A 68 11.96 -21.68 -35.22
CA THR A 68 12.66 -22.30 -36.35
C THR A 68 13.91 -21.52 -36.77
N GLU A 69 13.87 -20.19 -36.79
CA GLU A 69 15.06 -19.38 -37.05
C GLU A 69 16.11 -19.54 -35.94
N ARG A 70 15.69 -19.55 -34.68
CA ARG A 70 16.60 -19.74 -33.54
C ARG A 70 17.29 -21.11 -33.57
N LEU A 71 16.56 -22.18 -33.88
CA LEU A 71 17.14 -23.52 -34.00
C LEU A 71 18.11 -23.61 -35.17
N ARG A 72 17.78 -22.99 -36.31
CA ARG A 72 18.67 -22.94 -37.47
C ARG A 72 19.97 -22.19 -37.17
N ALA A 73 19.89 -21.05 -36.47
CA ALA A 73 21.05 -20.28 -36.05
C ALA A 73 21.95 -21.08 -35.08
N MET A 74 21.36 -21.89 -34.19
CA MET A 74 22.10 -22.77 -33.29
C MET A 74 22.81 -23.90 -34.05
N ASP A 75 22.14 -24.55 -35.00
CA ASP A 75 22.75 -25.60 -35.83
C ASP A 75 23.90 -25.04 -36.70
N GLU A 76 23.74 -23.85 -37.28
CA GLU A 76 24.77 -23.17 -38.07
C GLU A 76 25.99 -22.78 -37.20
N ALA A 77 25.76 -22.28 -35.97
CA ALA A 77 26.83 -21.98 -35.02
C ALA A 77 27.59 -23.25 -34.58
N GLN A 78 26.88 -24.36 -34.37
CA GLN A 78 27.47 -25.64 -33.97
C GLN A 78 28.21 -26.34 -35.13
N ALA A 79 27.77 -26.12 -36.37
CA ALA A 79 28.49 -26.52 -37.57
C ALA A 79 29.77 -25.68 -37.76
N GLY A 80 29.72 -24.37 -37.52
CA GLY A 80 30.88 -23.46 -37.58
C GLY A 80 31.96 -23.79 -36.55
N ALA A 81 31.57 -24.13 -35.33
CA ALA A 81 32.51 -24.50 -34.25
C ALA A 81 33.28 -25.81 -34.52
N ASN A 82 32.73 -26.71 -35.34
CA ASN A 82 33.37 -27.97 -35.74
C ASN A 82 34.10 -27.89 -37.10
N GLY A 83 34.08 -26.73 -37.76
CA GLY A 83 34.63 -26.50 -39.10
C GLY A 83 36.14 -26.29 -39.20
N GLY A 84 36.90 -26.52 -38.12
CA GLY A 84 38.36 -26.42 -38.11
C GLY A 84 39.04 -27.78 -38.26
N GLY A 85 38.99 -28.39 -39.45
CA GLY A 85 39.47 -29.76 -39.68
C GLY A 85 40.52 -29.88 -40.77
N GLY A 86 41.78 -29.57 -40.45
CA GLY A 86 42.93 -29.93 -41.26
C GLY A 86 42.97 -31.44 -41.57
N ARG A 87 43.50 -31.76 -42.76
CA ARG A 87 43.60 -33.12 -43.30
C ARG A 87 44.28 -34.05 -42.29
N ARG A 88 43.62 -35.15 -41.92
CA ARG A 88 44.29 -36.30 -41.29
C ARG A 88 44.11 -37.58 -42.09
N ARG A 89 45.26 -38.22 -42.23
CA ARG A 89 45.61 -39.47 -42.90
C ARG A 89 45.09 -40.63 -42.06
N TRP A 90 43.93 -41.17 -42.41
CA TRP A 90 43.45 -42.56 -42.22
C TRP A 90 41.92 -42.56 -42.14
N GLY A 91 41.30 -43.26 -43.10
CA GLY A 91 39.88 -43.15 -43.43
C GLY A 91 38.93 -43.73 -42.38
N ARG A 92 38.24 -42.84 -41.65
CA ARG A 92 36.95 -43.14 -41.03
C ARG A 92 36.06 -41.89 -41.09
N LYS A 93 34.93 -41.98 -41.79
CA LYS A 93 33.93 -40.90 -41.88
C LYS A 93 33.33 -40.63 -40.49
N LYS A 94 33.36 -39.38 -40.04
CA LYS A 94 32.63 -38.92 -38.85
C LYS A 94 31.15 -38.84 -39.22
N GLY A 95 30.27 -39.49 -38.44
CA GLY A 95 28.82 -39.41 -38.63
C GLY A 95 28.32 -37.97 -38.44
N ALA A 96 27.24 -37.61 -39.13
CA ALA A 96 26.62 -36.30 -39.04
C ALA A 96 26.24 -35.97 -37.58
N PRO A 97 26.38 -34.71 -37.12
CA PRO A 97 25.96 -34.32 -35.79
C PRO A 97 24.44 -34.49 -35.62
N ALA A 98 24.01 -34.90 -34.42
CA ALA A 98 22.61 -35.03 -34.07
C ALA A 98 21.96 -33.63 -33.98
N PRO A 99 20.68 -33.48 -34.38
CA PRO A 99 19.98 -32.19 -34.36
C PRO A 99 19.82 -31.66 -32.93
N ALA A 100 19.94 -30.33 -32.77
CA ALA A 100 19.73 -29.65 -31.49
C ALA A 100 18.30 -29.87 -30.97
N ARG A 101 18.18 -30.41 -29.75
CA ARG A 101 16.89 -30.59 -29.06
C ARG A 101 16.69 -29.45 -28.05
N PRO A 102 15.48 -28.90 -27.91
CA PRO A 102 15.21 -27.84 -26.93
C PRO A 102 15.38 -28.35 -25.50
N GLU A 103 15.88 -27.47 -24.62
CA GLU A 103 15.92 -27.72 -23.18
C GLU A 103 14.49 -27.90 -22.65
N GLY A 104 14.19 -29.11 -22.17
CA GLY A 104 12.92 -29.40 -21.52
C GLY A 104 12.88 -28.76 -20.14
N TRP A 105 11.74 -28.18 -19.76
CA TRP A 105 11.56 -27.45 -18.49
C TRP A 105 11.68 -28.32 -17.20
N ARG A 106 12.15 -29.57 -17.33
CA ARG A 106 12.35 -30.53 -16.23
C ARG A 106 13.70 -31.25 -16.26
N THR A 107 14.78 -30.61 -16.74
CA THR A 107 16.14 -31.12 -16.52
C THR A 107 16.91 -30.14 -15.64
N GLY A 108 17.14 -30.52 -14.38
CA GLY A 108 17.97 -29.77 -13.44
C GLY A 108 19.46 -29.74 -13.86
N PRO A 109 20.27 -28.84 -13.29
CA PRO A 109 21.65 -28.65 -13.73
C PRO A 109 22.52 -29.87 -13.39
N ALA A 110 23.26 -30.34 -14.41
CA ALA A 110 24.25 -31.39 -14.27
C ALA A 110 25.46 -30.91 -13.45
N TRP A 111 25.86 -31.73 -12.48
CA TRP A 111 27.04 -31.55 -11.63
C TRP A 111 28.31 -32.15 -12.26
N ARG A 112 29.44 -31.46 -12.03
CA ARG A 112 30.85 -31.74 -12.39
C ARG A 112 31.22 -31.36 -13.83
N GLU A 113 32.31 -30.67 -14.12
CA GLU A 113 33.66 -30.71 -13.54
C GLU A 113 34.49 -29.50 -14.04
N GLY A 114 35.50 -29.04 -13.29
CA GLY A 114 36.46 -28.08 -13.84
C GLY A 114 37.24 -27.24 -12.84
N ASP A 115 38.06 -27.89 -12.02
CA ASP A 115 39.15 -27.29 -11.25
C ASP A 115 39.99 -26.30 -12.08
N GLY A 116 40.20 -25.09 -11.57
CA GLY A 116 41.06 -24.13 -12.23
C GLY A 116 40.97 -22.70 -11.72
N ARG A 117 41.17 -22.47 -10.41
CA ARG A 117 41.60 -21.15 -9.88
C ARG A 117 42.11 -21.19 -8.43
N ALA A 118 42.89 -22.21 -8.09
CA ALA A 118 43.71 -22.23 -6.88
C ALA A 118 45.03 -21.47 -7.11
N SER A 119 45.03 -20.13 -7.03
CA SER A 119 46.30 -19.39 -6.81
C SER A 119 46.21 -17.94 -6.29
N ARG A 120 45.03 -17.35 -6.09
CA ARG A 120 44.93 -15.94 -5.60
C ARG A 120 44.43 -15.76 -4.16
N ARG A 121 44.25 -16.84 -3.41
CA ARG A 121 43.63 -16.80 -2.07
C ARG A 121 44.63 -16.86 -0.90
N ARG A 122 45.74 -16.12 -0.98
CA ARG A 122 46.77 -16.05 0.09
C ARG A 122 47.13 -14.63 0.58
N LYS A 123 46.26 -13.64 0.39
CA LYS A 123 46.40 -12.31 1.01
C LYS A 123 45.19 -11.83 1.84
N GLY A 124 44.13 -12.63 1.95
CA GLY A 124 42.92 -12.28 2.73
C GLY A 124 42.80 -12.97 4.10
N TRP A 125 43.66 -13.94 4.42
CA TRP A 125 43.57 -14.71 5.67
C TRP A 125 44.25 -14.03 6.87
N SER A 126 45.08 -13.03 6.64
CA SER A 126 45.73 -12.25 7.69
C SER A 126 44.75 -11.32 8.42
N VAL A 127 43.66 -10.89 7.77
CA VAL A 127 42.63 -10.05 8.39
C VAL A 127 41.71 -10.86 9.31
N VAL A 128 41.44 -12.12 8.95
CA VAL A 128 40.59 -13.02 9.75
C VAL A 128 41.27 -13.41 11.06
N GLY A 129 42.60 -13.61 11.06
CA GLY A 129 43.35 -13.94 12.28
C GLY A 129 43.37 -12.82 13.33
N VAL A 130 43.42 -11.55 12.89
CA VAL A 130 43.39 -10.39 13.80
C VAL A 130 42.00 -10.21 14.42
N LEU A 131 40.93 -10.43 13.64
CA LEU A 131 39.55 -10.36 14.16
C LEU A 131 39.24 -11.50 15.15
N ALA A 132 39.76 -12.71 14.91
CA ALA A 132 39.61 -13.83 15.83
C ALA A 132 40.32 -13.61 17.17
N ALA A 133 41.51 -12.99 17.17
CA ALA A 133 42.24 -12.64 18.38
C ALA A 133 41.55 -11.53 19.19
N ALA A 134 40.98 -10.53 18.52
CA ALA A 134 40.19 -9.48 19.17
C ALA A 134 38.89 -10.03 19.80
N ALA A 135 38.20 -10.95 19.13
CA ALA A 135 37.02 -11.61 19.68
C ALA A 135 37.34 -12.44 20.94
N LEU A 136 38.48 -13.16 20.95
CA LEU A 136 38.93 -13.91 22.13
C LEU A 136 39.32 -13.00 23.31
N ALA A 137 39.86 -11.82 23.04
CA ALA A 137 40.17 -10.83 24.08
C ALA A 137 38.90 -10.23 24.71
N VAL A 138 37.83 -10.01 23.93
CA VAL A 138 36.53 -9.53 24.45
C VAL A 138 35.88 -10.58 25.37
N VAL A 139 35.94 -11.87 25.00
CA VAL A 139 35.39 -12.97 25.80
C VAL A 139 36.10 -13.14 27.16
N ALA A 140 37.38 -12.79 27.25
CA ALA A 140 38.16 -12.92 28.50
C ALA A 140 37.94 -11.76 29.49
N VAL A 141 37.55 -10.57 29.01
CA VAL A 141 37.39 -9.37 29.85
C VAL A 141 35.93 -9.13 30.24
N ASP A 142 34.98 -9.55 29.39
CA ASP A 142 33.55 -9.37 29.67
C ASP A 142 32.72 -10.53 29.08
N PRO A 143 32.59 -11.67 29.81
CA PRO A 143 31.82 -12.81 29.34
C PRO A 143 30.32 -12.49 29.17
N SER A 144 29.83 -11.44 29.83
CA SER A 144 28.42 -11.02 29.82
C SER A 144 28.04 -10.31 28.52
N ALA A 145 28.98 -9.59 27.89
CA ALA A 145 28.78 -8.92 26.60
C ALA A 145 28.83 -9.91 25.40
N ALA A 146 29.51 -11.05 25.55
CA ALA A 146 29.60 -12.06 24.50
C ALA A 146 28.35 -12.96 24.42
N LEU A 147 27.64 -13.14 25.54
CA LEU A 147 26.44 -13.99 25.62
C LEU A 147 25.13 -13.26 25.26
N SER A 148 25.15 -11.93 25.17
CA SER A 148 23.97 -11.13 24.77
C SER A 148 23.73 -11.06 23.26
N TRP A 149 24.69 -11.49 22.42
CA TRP A 149 24.50 -11.53 20.96
C TRP A 149 23.79 -12.80 20.48
N LEU A 150 23.84 -13.89 21.27
CA LEU A 150 23.32 -15.21 20.88
C LEU A 150 21.87 -15.35 21.36
N PRO A 151 20.89 -15.52 20.45
CA PRO A 151 19.52 -15.82 20.85
C PRO A 151 19.45 -17.28 21.35
N GLY A 152 19.21 -17.46 22.65
CA GLY A 152 18.90 -18.76 23.26
C GLY A 152 20.02 -19.47 24.05
N GLY A 153 20.78 -18.75 24.89
CA GLY A 153 21.74 -19.37 25.81
C GLY A 153 21.05 -20.13 26.97
N PRO A 154 21.49 -21.36 27.33
CA PRO A 154 20.80 -22.21 28.30
C PRO A 154 21.17 -21.83 29.74
N GLY A 155 20.16 -21.53 30.55
CA GLY A 155 20.35 -21.20 31.95
C GLY A 155 19.03 -21.13 32.72
N ASP A 156 18.14 -22.11 32.50
CA ASP A 156 16.95 -22.31 33.34
C ASP A 156 17.18 -23.48 34.29
N ASP A 157 17.45 -23.16 35.56
CA ASP A 157 17.14 -24.03 36.69
C ASP A 157 15.60 -24.14 36.80
N PRO A 158 15.04 -25.35 36.99
CA PRO A 158 13.59 -25.51 37.07
C PRO A 158 13.13 -25.21 38.49
N GLY A 159 12.79 -23.95 38.77
CA GLY A 159 12.19 -23.60 40.05
C GLY A 159 12.12 -22.11 40.32
N GLY A 160 11.10 -21.44 39.79
CA GLY A 160 10.84 -20.04 40.11
C GLY A 160 9.56 -19.53 39.44
N THR A 161 8.44 -19.74 40.12
CA THR A 161 7.16 -19.09 39.84
C THR A 161 7.26 -17.57 39.97
N ASP A 162 6.49 -16.87 39.13
CA ASP A 162 6.10 -15.46 39.20
C ASP A 162 7.11 -14.39 38.76
N ALA A 163 7.06 -14.09 37.46
CA ALA A 163 6.92 -12.72 36.97
C ALA A 163 6.47 -12.75 35.50
N THR A 164 5.17 -12.54 35.24
CA THR A 164 4.67 -12.24 33.89
C THR A 164 5.14 -10.84 33.50
N GLY A 165 6.41 -10.71 33.11
CA GLY A 165 6.84 -9.67 32.20
C GLY A 165 6.11 -9.92 30.88
N THR A 166 4.97 -9.25 30.69
CA THR A 166 4.22 -9.33 29.45
C THR A 166 5.06 -8.64 28.38
N ALA A 167 5.92 -9.40 27.69
CA ALA A 167 6.56 -8.93 26.48
C ALA A 167 5.45 -8.47 25.53
N SER A 168 5.51 -7.20 25.09
CA SER A 168 4.58 -6.70 24.09
C SER A 168 4.59 -7.65 22.89
N PRO A 169 3.43 -8.18 22.50
CA PRO A 169 3.37 -9.17 21.45
C PRO A 169 3.86 -8.59 20.12
N ALA A 170 4.66 -9.36 19.36
CA ALA A 170 5.36 -8.88 18.17
C ALA A 170 4.42 -8.21 17.15
N PRO A 171 4.83 -7.12 16.45
CA PRO A 171 3.97 -6.44 15.51
C PRO A 171 3.39 -7.35 14.43
N LEU A 172 2.15 -7.06 13.99
CA LEU A 172 1.53 -7.74 12.87
C LEU A 172 2.29 -7.43 11.57
N ALA A 173 2.25 -8.39 10.64
CA ALA A 173 2.72 -8.15 9.29
C ALA A 173 1.94 -6.99 8.63
N PRO A 174 2.58 -6.28 7.68
CA PRO A 174 1.93 -5.25 6.87
C PRO A 174 0.69 -5.79 6.18
N GLU A 175 -0.31 -4.93 5.99
CA GLU A 175 -1.54 -5.33 5.31
C GLU A 175 -1.34 -5.35 3.79
N THR A 176 -1.56 -6.50 3.17
CA THR A 176 -1.42 -6.69 1.71
C THR A 176 -2.76 -6.79 0.98
N ALA A 177 -3.88 -6.94 1.71
CA ALA A 177 -5.23 -7.05 1.18
C ALA A 177 -6.23 -6.39 2.13
N ARG A 178 -7.39 -5.96 1.62
CA ARG A 178 -8.48 -5.46 2.47
C ARG A 178 -8.92 -6.59 3.42
N PRO A 179 -9.09 -6.32 4.73
CA PRO A 179 -9.65 -7.30 5.66
C PRO A 179 -11.10 -7.67 5.28
N ASP A 180 -11.52 -8.89 5.62
CA ASP A 180 -12.89 -9.35 5.36
C ASP A 180 -13.85 -9.08 6.53
N GLY A 181 -13.37 -8.48 7.62
CA GLY A 181 -14.19 -8.06 8.75
C GLY A 181 -13.38 -7.35 9.85
N ALA A 182 -14.09 -6.96 10.91
CA ALA A 182 -13.53 -6.45 12.14
C ALA A 182 -12.42 -7.36 12.73
N PRO A 183 -11.35 -6.79 13.30
CA PRO A 183 -10.34 -7.59 13.98
C PRO A 183 -10.94 -8.31 15.21
N SER A 184 -10.40 -9.49 15.50
CA SER A 184 -10.75 -10.25 16.70
C SER A 184 -10.57 -9.41 17.96
N ALA A 185 -11.33 -9.75 19.01
CA ALA A 185 -11.23 -9.07 20.30
C ALA A 185 -9.77 -8.98 20.78
N ALA A 186 -9.36 -7.78 21.17
CA ALA A 186 -8.05 -7.55 21.74
C ALA A 186 -7.96 -8.21 23.14
N PRO A 187 -6.75 -8.57 23.60
CA PRO A 187 -6.56 -8.98 24.98
C PRO A 187 -7.09 -7.92 25.95
N ALA A 188 -7.65 -8.35 27.08
CA ALA A 188 -8.08 -7.42 28.11
C ALA A 188 -6.89 -6.56 28.59
N GLY A 189 -7.13 -5.26 28.75
CA GLY A 189 -6.13 -4.33 29.25
C GLY A 189 -6.66 -2.91 29.26
N THR A 190 -6.26 -2.14 30.26
CA THR A 190 -6.54 -0.71 30.32
C THR A 190 -5.34 0.05 29.75
N PRO A 191 -5.53 1.02 28.84
CA PRO A 191 -4.46 1.92 28.43
C PRO A 191 -3.82 2.64 29.61
N THR A 192 -2.48 2.76 29.58
CA THR A 192 -1.70 3.60 30.50
C THR A 192 -0.67 4.39 29.72
N ARG A 193 0.03 5.33 30.34
CA ARG A 193 1.12 6.07 29.68
C ARG A 193 2.25 5.15 29.18
N GLU A 194 2.52 4.06 29.89
CA GLU A 194 3.54 3.07 29.54
C GLU A 194 3.04 2.07 28.49
N ARG A 195 1.75 1.77 28.47
CA ARG A 195 1.11 0.90 27.47
C ARG A 195 -0.14 1.57 26.86
N PRO A 196 0.05 2.62 26.05
CA PRO A 196 -1.05 3.45 25.55
C PRO A 196 -2.09 2.70 24.70
N PHE A 197 -1.69 1.58 24.12
CA PHE A 197 -2.53 0.78 23.21
C PHE A 197 -3.03 -0.52 23.85
N ALA A 198 -2.76 -0.76 25.14
CA ALA A 198 -3.29 -1.93 25.83
C ALA A 198 -4.83 -1.96 25.75
N GLY A 199 -5.38 -3.15 25.50
CA GLY A 199 -6.82 -3.34 25.34
C GLY A 199 -7.35 -3.10 23.92
N SER A 200 -6.51 -2.78 22.94
CA SER A 200 -6.96 -2.54 21.56
C SER A 200 -6.18 -3.33 20.50
N PRO A 201 -6.75 -3.53 19.30
CA PRO A 201 -6.02 -4.15 18.18
C PRO A 201 -4.73 -3.42 17.82
N ALA A 202 -4.64 -2.11 18.09
CA ALA A 202 -3.48 -1.28 17.80
C ALA A 202 -2.22 -1.63 18.61
N ASP A 203 -2.35 -2.37 19.73
CA ASP A 203 -1.20 -2.82 20.52
C ASP A 203 -0.21 -3.66 19.70
N ARG A 204 -0.71 -4.32 18.65
CA ARG A 204 0.09 -5.13 17.72
C ARG A 204 0.49 -4.39 16.44
N TRP A 205 0.16 -3.12 16.30
CA TRP A 205 0.46 -2.37 15.08
C TRP A 205 1.85 -1.73 15.17
N GLU A 206 2.45 -1.45 14.03
CA GLU A 206 3.69 -0.70 13.97
C GLU A 206 3.41 0.80 14.18
N SER A 207 4.42 1.54 14.61
CA SER A 207 4.29 2.98 14.87
C SER A 207 4.82 3.83 13.71
N GLY A 208 4.24 5.01 13.58
CA GLY A 208 4.79 6.12 12.79
C GLY A 208 4.93 5.83 11.29
N ALA A 209 5.86 6.55 10.65
CA ALA A 209 6.02 6.55 9.19
C ALA A 209 6.50 5.21 8.62
N ASP A 210 7.17 4.37 9.41
CA ASP A 210 7.71 3.09 8.96
C ASP A 210 6.63 2.02 8.74
N ALA A 211 5.48 2.18 9.40
CA ALA A 211 4.30 1.37 9.17
C ALA A 211 3.66 1.60 7.78
N ILE A 212 3.91 2.77 7.17
CA ILE A 212 3.39 3.13 5.84
C ILE A 212 4.38 2.64 4.79
N ARG A 213 4.03 1.56 4.07
CA ARG A 213 4.90 0.94 3.06
C ARG A 213 4.25 0.99 1.69
N PRO A 214 4.81 1.75 0.74
CA PRO A 214 4.32 1.74 -0.63
C PRO A 214 4.46 0.35 -1.28
N PRO A 215 3.50 -0.09 -2.09
CA PRO A 215 3.62 -1.31 -2.87
C PRO A 215 4.70 -1.17 -3.96
N GLU A 216 5.11 -2.31 -4.53
CA GLU A 216 5.95 -2.32 -5.72
C GLU A 216 5.26 -1.58 -6.88
N ALA A 217 5.94 -0.60 -7.45
CA ALA A 217 5.41 0.19 -8.56
C ALA A 217 5.47 -0.58 -9.88
N LYS A 218 4.37 -0.52 -10.64
CA LYS A 218 4.24 -1.12 -11.98
C LYS A 218 3.61 -0.10 -12.92
N ALA A 219 3.85 -0.26 -14.22
CA ALA A 219 3.15 0.55 -15.21
C ALA A 219 1.66 0.19 -15.19
N VAL A 220 0.80 1.20 -15.11
CA VAL A 220 -0.66 1.04 -15.02
C VAL A 220 -1.33 1.99 -16.01
N ASN A 221 -2.19 1.45 -16.86
CA ASN A 221 -3.00 2.23 -17.81
C ASN A 221 -2.21 3.20 -18.70
N GLY A 222 -0.98 2.83 -19.11
CA GLY A 222 -0.10 3.69 -19.91
C GLY A 222 0.73 4.71 -19.12
N VAL A 223 0.56 4.78 -17.79
CA VAL A 223 1.46 5.52 -16.90
C VAL A 223 2.71 4.66 -16.63
N PRO A 224 3.93 5.19 -16.80
CA PRO A 224 5.15 4.42 -16.59
C PRO A 224 5.43 4.17 -15.09
N ALA A 225 6.16 3.08 -14.81
CA ALA A 225 6.34 2.57 -13.44
C ALA A 225 7.11 3.54 -12.52
N ASP A 226 8.09 4.26 -13.05
CA ASP A 226 8.87 5.29 -12.34
C ASP A 226 7.99 6.46 -11.87
N ARG A 227 7.01 6.87 -12.68
CA ARG A 227 6.03 7.89 -12.29
C ARG A 227 5.09 7.39 -11.20
N ILE A 228 4.63 6.14 -11.30
CA ILE A 228 3.83 5.51 -10.25
C ILE A 228 4.63 5.42 -8.94
N GLU A 229 5.91 5.04 -9.01
CA GLU A 229 6.81 4.97 -7.85
C GLU A 229 6.97 6.33 -7.18
N GLY A 230 7.26 7.38 -7.96
CA GLY A 230 7.37 8.74 -7.44
C GLY A 230 6.09 9.26 -6.81
N ALA A 231 4.93 8.94 -7.40
CA ALA A 231 3.63 9.29 -6.83
C ALA A 231 3.36 8.53 -5.52
N LEU A 232 3.58 7.21 -5.48
CA LEU A 232 3.43 6.39 -4.27
C LEU A 232 4.30 6.88 -3.11
N ARG A 233 5.55 7.26 -3.38
CA ARG A 233 6.45 7.82 -2.37
C ARG A 233 5.91 9.14 -1.81
N ARG A 234 5.45 10.04 -2.68
CA ARG A 234 4.86 11.32 -2.25
C ARG A 234 3.52 11.16 -1.54
N THR A 235 2.69 10.19 -1.92
CA THR A 235 1.47 9.85 -1.18
C THR A 235 1.81 9.42 0.25
N LYS A 236 2.87 8.62 0.46
CA LYS A 236 3.39 8.34 1.81
C LYS A 236 3.83 9.62 2.52
N GLU A 237 4.62 10.48 1.86
CA GLU A 237 5.07 11.75 2.45
C GLU A 237 3.89 12.64 2.86
N PHE A 238 2.82 12.69 2.05
CA PHE A 238 1.61 13.43 2.35
C PHE A 238 0.91 12.88 3.58
N LEU A 239 0.67 11.56 3.64
CA LEU A 239 0.05 10.91 4.80
C LEU A 239 0.83 11.17 6.09
N VAL A 240 2.16 11.08 6.03
CA VAL A 240 3.03 11.39 7.18
C VAL A 240 2.90 12.87 7.55
N ALA A 241 2.99 13.78 6.59
CA ALA A 241 2.93 15.21 6.85
C ALA A 241 1.56 15.70 7.35
N SER A 242 0.48 15.02 6.98
CA SER A 242 -0.89 15.42 7.36
C SER A 242 -1.43 14.70 8.60
N ASN A 243 -0.90 13.52 8.96
CA ASN A 243 -1.43 12.70 10.06
C ASN A 243 -0.37 12.32 11.11
N LEU A 244 0.93 12.53 10.90
CA LEU A 244 1.98 12.12 11.84
C LEU A 244 2.95 13.23 12.22
N ASP A 245 2.91 14.37 11.53
CA ASP A 245 3.79 15.49 11.83
C ASP A 245 3.46 16.10 13.20
N PRO A 246 4.41 16.15 14.16
CA PRO A 246 4.15 16.63 15.51
C PRO A 246 3.65 18.08 15.58
N GLU A 247 4.03 18.94 14.64
CA GLU A 247 3.52 20.31 14.59
C GLU A 247 2.06 20.32 14.17
N VAL A 248 1.68 19.52 13.17
CA VAL A 248 0.29 19.42 12.68
C VAL A 248 -0.61 18.80 13.73
N LEU A 249 -0.14 17.74 14.41
CA LEU A 249 -0.89 17.07 15.46
C LEU A 249 -1.20 18.01 16.64
N LYS A 250 -0.36 19.03 16.89
CA LYS A 250 -0.58 20.05 17.93
C LYS A 250 -1.30 21.30 17.42
N GLY A 251 -2.02 21.20 16.30
CA GLY A 251 -2.75 22.33 15.72
C GLY A 251 -1.87 23.36 15.00
N GLY A 252 -0.61 23.06 14.71
CA GLY A 252 0.29 23.91 13.92
C GLY A 252 -0.01 23.90 12.42
N ALA A 253 0.74 24.66 11.62
CA ALA A 253 0.50 24.78 10.18
C ALA A 253 1.02 23.55 9.38
N PRO A 254 0.23 22.92 8.49
CA PRO A 254 0.64 21.75 7.71
C PRO A 254 1.45 22.10 6.44
N GLY A 255 2.49 22.92 6.59
CA GLY A 255 3.27 23.44 5.45
C GLY A 255 3.88 22.36 4.55
N LYS A 256 4.39 21.27 5.15
CA LYS A 256 4.96 20.13 4.41
C LYS A 256 3.92 19.41 3.55
N ALA A 257 2.71 19.20 4.09
CA ALA A 257 1.63 18.55 3.35
C ALA A 257 1.11 19.43 2.21
N LEU A 258 0.91 20.73 2.48
CA LEU A 258 0.47 21.70 1.47
C LEU A 258 1.47 21.83 0.31
N ALA A 259 2.77 21.74 0.57
CA ALA A 259 3.80 21.82 -0.45
C ALA A 259 3.85 20.60 -1.39
N LEU A 260 3.21 19.48 -1.01
CA LEU A 260 3.13 18.28 -1.85
C LEU A 260 1.98 18.34 -2.87
N VAL A 261 0.95 19.14 -2.60
CA VAL A 261 -0.21 19.29 -3.48
C VAL A 261 0.17 20.11 -4.71
N ASP A 262 -0.35 19.72 -5.88
CA ASP A 262 -0.06 20.40 -7.14
C ASP A 262 -0.50 21.88 -7.06
N PRO A 263 0.39 22.84 -7.37
CA PRO A 263 0.02 24.26 -7.39
C PRO A 263 -1.10 24.59 -8.38
N LEU A 264 -1.37 23.73 -9.37
CA LEU A 264 -2.48 23.87 -10.30
C LEU A 264 -3.84 23.49 -9.68
N GLU A 265 -3.88 22.83 -8.51
CA GLU A 265 -5.09 22.64 -7.71
C GLU A 265 -5.40 23.89 -6.86
N GLU A 266 -5.51 25.05 -7.52
CA GLU A 266 -5.64 26.36 -6.87
C GLU A 266 -6.87 26.46 -5.94
N GLU A 267 -8.02 25.93 -6.38
CA GLU A 267 -9.28 25.90 -5.62
C GLU A 267 -9.11 25.07 -4.35
N TYR A 268 -8.63 23.83 -4.47
CA TYR A 268 -8.40 22.95 -3.33
C TYR A 268 -7.39 23.53 -2.33
N LEU A 269 -6.28 24.08 -2.82
CA LEU A 269 -5.29 24.75 -1.98
C LEU A 269 -5.85 25.99 -1.29
N SER A 270 -6.77 26.72 -1.94
CA SER A 270 -7.50 27.84 -1.34
C SER A 270 -8.42 27.36 -0.23
N ASP A 271 -9.18 26.30 -0.46
CA ASP A 271 -10.12 25.73 0.51
C ASP A 271 -9.40 25.22 1.75
N LEU A 272 -8.29 24.47 1.59
CA LEU A 272 -7.45 24.02 2.70
C LEU A 272 -6.91 25.21 3.52
N ARG A 273 -6.46 26.28 2.86
CA ARG A 273 -5.96 27.48 3.55
C ARG A 273 -7.08 28.28 4.21
N ALA A 274 -8.31 28.23 3.69
CA ALA A 274 -9.47 28.82 4.34
C ALA A 274 -9.83 28.04 5.60
N ALA A 275 -9.93 26.71 5.50
CA ALA A 275 -10.20 25.78 6.60
C ALA A 275 -9.21 25.98 7.76
N LEU A 276 -7.92 26.09 7.45
CA LEU A 276 -6.87 26.28 8.46
C LEU A 276 -6.88 27.67 9.13
N ARG A 277 -7.44 28.69 8.47
CA ARG A 277 -7.51 30.07 9.01
C ARG A 277 -8.78 30.31 9.83
N GLY A 278 -9.88 29.72 9.41
CA GLY A 278 -11.19 29.83 10.04
C GLY A 278 -11.99 28.58 9.71
N PRO A 279 -11.84 27.51 10.50
CA PRO A 279 -12.63 26.30 10.36
C PRO A 279 -14.13 26.61 10.38
N THR A 280 -14.90 25.88 9.58
CA THR A 280 -16.37 25.88 9.63
C THR A 280 -16.87 24.44 9.53
N GLU A 281 -18.13 24.22 9.85
CA GLU A 281 -18.77 22.90 9.74
C GLU A 281 -18.64 22.31 8.32
N GLU A 282 -18.75 23.16 7.29
CA GLU A 282 -18.62 22.75 5.88
C GLU A 282 -17.18 22.66 5.37
N ASN A 283 -16.21 23.27 6.08
CA ASN A 283 -14.82 23.31 5.64
C ASN A 283 -13.87 23.18 6.84
N ASP A 284 -13.96 22.03 7.50
CA ASP A 284 -13.13 21.70 8.65
C ASP A 284 -11.78 21.07 8.21
N PRO A 285 -10.63 21.60 8.64
CA PRO A 285 -9.33 21.04 8.28
C PRO A 285 -9.10 19.63 8.85
N VAL A 286 -9.86 19.16 9.85
CA VAL A 286 -9.70 17.81 10.43
C VAL A 286 -9.97 16.70 9.41
N TRP A 287 -10.66 16.97 8.31
CA TRP A 287 -10.90 15.99 7.26
C TRP A 287 -9.66 15.69 6.41
N THR A 288 -8.69 16.60 6.37
CA THR A 288 -7.41 16.38 5.66
C THR A 288 -6.23 16.20 6.62
N PHE A 289 -6.23 16.91 7.75
CA PHE A 289 -5.12 16.94 8.70
C PHE A 289 -5.59 16.43 10.06
N THR A 290 -4.89 15.48 10.68
CA THR A 290 -5.17 15.14 12.08
C THR A 290 -4.59 16.23 12.98
N ARG A 291 -5.43 16.83 13.81
CA ARG A 291 -5.08 17.99 14.65
C ARG A 291 -5.77 17.82 16.00
N PHE A 292 -5.04 18.09 17.07
CA PHE A 292 -5.56 18.13 18.43
C PHE A 292 -5.30 19.52 19.03
N ASP A 293 -6.06 19.86 20.06
CA ASP A 293 -5.82 21.05 20.87
C ASP A 293 -4.74 20.76 21.93
N PRO A 294 -3.54 21.36 21.84
CA PRO A 294 -2.46 21.11 22.80
C PRO A 294 -2.75 21.69 24.19
N GLU A 295 -3.79 22.54 24.34
CA GLU A 295 -4.24 23.02 25.66
C GLU A 295 -5.17 22.01 26.35
N GLU A 296 -5.74 21.06 25.61
CA GLU A 296 -6.67 20.05 26.16
C GLU A 296 -6.06 18.66 26.25
N VAL A 297 -5.22 18.27 25.28
CA VAL A 297 -4.66 16.91 25.22
C VAL A 297 -3.16 16.85 24.93
N ASP A 298 -2.52 15.89 25.58
CA ASP A 298 -1.14 15.48 25.35
C ASP A 298 -1.09 14.16 24.57
N LEU A 299 -0.26 14.09 23.53
CA LEU A 299 0.02 12.84 22.81
C LEU A 299 0.92 11.91 23.64
N VAL A 300 0.54 10.64 23.74
CA VAL A 300 1.23 9.62 24.53
C VAL A 300 1.88 8.60 23.60
N GLY A 301 3.16 8.82 23.31
CA GLY A 301 3.95 7.96 22.42
C GLY A 301 3.61 8.15 20.92
N ASP A 302 4.20 7.29 20.09
CA ASP A 302 4.01 7.36 18.65
C ASP A 302 2.69 6.71 18.22
N ALA A 303 1.98 7.36 17.29
CA ALA A 303 0.75 6.82 16.72
C ALA A 303 0.96 5.43 16.10
N ARG A 304 0.00 4.54 16.32
CA ARG A 304 -0.04 3.21 15.70
C ARG A 304 -0.74 3.30 14.36
N VAL A 305 -0.17 2.67 13.35
CA VAL A 305 -0.64 2.82 11.98
C VAL A 305 -0.83 1.46 11.33
N ARG A 306 -1.95 1.31 10.61
CA ARG A 306 -2.22 0.13 9.79
C ARG A 306 -2.98 0.51 8.54
N GLY A 307 -2.54 -0.02 7.40
CA GLY A 307 -3.19 0.23 6.13
C GLY A 307 -2.43 -0.28 4.94
N ARG A 308 -2.89 0.13 3.76
CA ARG A 308 -2.28 -0.22 2.48
C ARG A 308 -2.49 0.89 1.44
N MET A 309 -1.65 0.88 0.41
CA MET A 309 -1.90 1.61 -0.84
C MET A 309 -2.12 0.63 -1.98
N THR A 310 -3.02 0.97 -2.89
CA THR A 310 -3.22 0.22 -4.12
C THR A 310 -3.19 1.16 -5.31
N VAL A 311 -2.84 0.64 -6.49
CA VAL A 311 -2.83 1.40 -7.74
C VAL A 311 -3.79 0.74 -8.71
N LYS A 312 -4.75 1.50 -9.22
CA LYS A 312 -5.78 1.03 -10.15
C LYS A 312 -5.75 1.86 -11.44
N PRO A 313 -6.11 1.29 -12.60
CA PRO A 313 -6.31 2.08 -13.81
C PRO A 313 -7.53 2.99 -13.65
N GLU A 314 -7.42 4.26 -14.07
CA GLU A 314 -8.59 5.15 -14.18
C GLU A 314 -9.45 4.73 -15.38
N ARG A 315 -10.68 4.29 -15.12
CA ARG A 315 -11.58 3.80 -16.17
C ARG A 315 -11.97 4.95 -17.10
N GLY A 316 -11.88 4.71 -18.41
CA GLY A 316 -12.23 5.72 -19.42
C GLY A 316 -11.16 6.79 -19.69
N ALA A 317 -10.03 6.79 -18.99
CA ALA A 317 -8.96 7.78 -19.16
C ALA A 317 -7.59 7.13 -19.41
N ALA A 318 -7.25 6.86 -20.67
CA ALA A 318 -5.97 6.26 -21.03
C ALA A 318 -4.79 7.18 -20.70
N GLY A 319 -3.79 6.67 -19.99
CA GLY A 319 -2.68 7.46 -19.47
C GLY A 319 -2.94 8.02 -18.06
N LYS A 320 -3.93 7.48 -17.33
CA LYS A 320 -4.16 7.82 -15.92
C LYS A 320 -4.31 6.59 -15.03
N ALA A 321 -3.75 6.68 -13.83
CA ALA A 321 -3.95 5.71 -12.77
C ALA A 321 -4.38 6.44 -11.49
N VAL A 322 -5.01 5.72 -10.57
CA VAL A 322 -5.39 6.23 -9.25
C VAL A 322 -4.65 5.43 -8.19
N ILE A 323 -3.97 6.14 -7.30
CA ILE A 323 -3.49 5.58 -6.04
C ILE A 323 -4.61 5.75 -5.02
N GLU A 324 -5.05 4.65 -4.42
CA GLU A 324 -5.96 4.65 -3.27
C GLU A 324 -5.15 4.26 -2.04
N ALA A 325 -5.01 5.18 -1.09
CA ALA A 325 -4.32 4.97 0.17
C ALA A 325 -5.32 4.92 1.33
N ASP A 326 -5.51 3.74 1.92
CA ASP A 326 -6.44 3.48 3.02
C ASP A 326 -5.63 3.14 4.27
N TYR A 327 -5.53 4.08 5.21
CA TYR A 327 -4.78 3.95 6.46
C TYR A 327 -5.60 4.38 7.66
N THR A 328 -5.45 3.64 8.74
CA THR A 328 -5.96 4.00 10.06
C THR A 328 -4.80 4.34 10.98
N PHE A 329 -4.94 5.47 11.67
CA PHE A 329 -4.02 6.02 12.65
C PHE A 329 -4.69 6.00 14.03
N VAL A 330 -3.99 5.50 15.04
CA VAL A 330 -4.48 5.46 16.42
C VAL A 330 -3.55 6.29 17.28
N TYR A 331 -4.10 7.36 17.85
CA TYR A 331 -3.39 8.31 18.70
C TYR A 331 -3.80 8.04 20.13
N ALA A 332 -2.85 7.71 20.98
CA ALA A 332 -3.09 7.70 22.42
C ALA A 332 -2.90 9.10 22.97
N VAL A 333 -3.84 9.53 23.81
CA VAL A 333 -3.84 10.87 24.39
C VAL A 333 -4.14 10.81 25.89
N ALA A 334 -3.56 11.74 26.63
CA ALA A 334 -3.91 12.06 28.01
C ALA A 334 -4.42 13.51 28.07
N ARG A 335 -5.09 13.90 29.16
CA ARG A 335 -5.44 15.31 29.35
C ARG A 335 -4.17 16.14 29.59
N ALA A 336 -4.14 17.35 29.03
CA ALA A 336 -3.03 18.28 29.21
C ALA A 336 -2.96 18.87 30.63
N ASP A 337 -4.10 18.95 31.34
CA ASP A 337 -4.17 19.41 32.73
C ASP A 337 -3.74 18.36 33.76
N GLY A 338 -3.43 17.14 33.30
CA GLY A 338 -2.85 16.06 34.09
C GLY A 338 -3.74 14.83 34.22
N GLY A 339 -3.28 13.88 35.04
CA GLY A 339 -3.94 12.59 35.23
C GLY A 339 -3.29 11.44 34.48
N ASP A 340 -3.68 10.23 34.90
CA ASP A 340 -3.11 8.96 34.44
C ASP A 340 -3.96 8.28 33.36
N GLU A 341 -5.18 8.79 33.11
CA GLU A 341 -6.06 8.23 32.09
C GLU A 341 -5.48 8.49 30.69
N VAL A 342 -5.40 7.41 29.92
CA VAL A 342 -5.09 7.46 28.50
C VAL A 342 -6.30 6.96 27.73
N THR A 343 -6.78 7.77 26.80
CA THR A 343 -7.79 7.37 25.81
C THR A 343 -7.16 7.33 24.42
N ARG A 344 -7.93 6.93 23.41
CA ARG A 344 -7.44 6.81 22.03
C ARG A 344 -8.41 7.43 21.05
N ALA A 345 -7.88 8.23 20.13
CA ALA A 345 -8.59 8.66 18.93
C ALA A 345 -8.17 7.76 17.76
N VAL A 346 -9.15 7.29 16.99
CA VAL A 346 -8.91 6.44 15.82
C VAL A 346 -9.35 7.20 14.57
N VAL A 347 -8.42 7.45 13.67
CA VAL A 347 -8.67 8.21 12.43
C VAL A 347 -8.35 7.34 11.23
N ARG A 348 -9.35 7.04 10.41
CA ARG A 348 -9.17 6.39 9.10
C ARG A 348 -9.15 7.44 8.01
N ARG A 349 -8.22 7.33 7.08
CA ARG A 349 -8.08 8.16 5.88
C ARG A 349 -8.10 7.29 4.65
N VAL A 350 -8.91 7.67 3.66
CA VAL A 350 -8.88 7.14 2.30
C VAL A 350 -8.52 8.30 1.37
N VAL A 351 -7.27 8.34 0.91
CA VAL A 351 -6.77 9.38 0.02
C VAL A 351 -6.64 8.83 -1.39
N GLU A 352 -7.28 9.48 -2.34
CA GLU A 352 -7.12 9.19 -3.76
C GLU A 352 -6.23 10.21 -4.44
N VAL A 353 -5.22 9.73 -5.16
CA VAL A 353 -4.30 10.56 -5.94
C VAL A 353 -4.36 10.13 -7.40
N SER A 354 -4.65 11.08 -8.29
CA SER A 354 -4.53 10.85 -9.73
C SER A 354 -3.06 10.94 -10.16
N VAL A 355 -2.62 9.94 -10.91
CA VAL A 355 -1.29 9.89 -11.53
C VAL A 355 -1.48 9.89 -13.03
N ALA A 356 -1.06 10.96 -13.69
CA ALA A 356 -1.33 11.18 -15.10
C ALA A 356 -0.07 11.17 -15.99
N ASP A 357 -0.26 10.83 -17.25
CA ASP A 357 0.70 11.11 -18.31
C ASP A 357 0.74 12.62 -18.60
N LEU A 358 1.74 13.33 -18.07
CA LEU A 358 1.91 14.78 -18.27
C LEU A 358 2.16 15.22 -19.72
N THR A 359 2.39 14.28 -20.66
CA THR A 359 2.38 14.61 -22.09
C THR A 359 0.97 14.77 -22.66
N ARG A 360 -0.04 14.27 -21.92
CA ARG A 360 -1.46 14.26 -22.30
C ARG A 360 -2.33 15.10 -21.37
N TYR A 361 -1.96 15.18 -20.10
CA TYR A 361 -2.72 15.82 -19.04
C TYR A 361 -1.90 16.94 -18.38
N ARG A 362 -2.60 17.92 -17.82
CA ARG A 362 -1.95 18.98 -17.03
C ARG A 362 -1.58 18.44 -15.65
N GLY A 363 -0.46 18.92 -15.14
CA GLY A 363 0.06 18.62 -13.82
C GLY A 363 1.50 19.10 -13.69
N THR A 364 1.94 19.24 -12.46
CA THR A 364 3.28 19.70 -12.10
C THR A 364 4.10 18.48 -11.69
N GLU A 365 5.16 18.18 -12.43
CA GLU A 365 6.12 17.17 -12.01
C GLU A 365 6.62 17.52 -10.61
N GLY A 366 6.69 16.54 -9.71
CA GLY A 366 7.04 16.84 -8.32
C GLY A 366 5.87 16.72 -7.34
N HIS A 367 4.62 16.84 -7.80
CA HIS A 367 3.48 17.10 -6.92
C HIS A 367 2.38 16.03 -7.05
N LEU A 368 1.42 16.10 -6.12
CA LEU A 368 0.27 15.22 -6.02
C LEU A 368 -0.99 15.95 -6.51
N TRP A 369 -1.76 15.26 -7.35
CA TRP A 369 -3.12 15.67 -7.66
C TRP A 369 -4.09 14.86 -6.80
N ILE A 370 -4.64 15.46 -5.75
CA ILE A 370 -5.51 14.78 -4.78
C ILE A 370 -6.95 14.86 -5.28
N THR A 371 -7.54 13.71 -5.60
CA THR A 371 -8.89 13.66 -6.17
C THR A 371 -9.98 13.42 -5.14
N ALA A 372 -9.65 12.83 -3.99
CA ALA A 372 -10.58 12.64 -2.89
C ALA A 372 -9.81 12.45 -1.59
N VAL A 373 -10.40 12.92 -0.49
CA VAL A 373 -9.99 12.61 0.87
C VAL A 373 -11.25 12.27 1.65
N ASP A 374 -11.45 10.99 1.88
CA ASP A 374 -12.54 10.49 2.73
C ASP A 374 -11.95 10.09 4.09
N GLY A 375 -12.75 10.16 5.15
CA GLY A 375 -12.25 9.78 6.46
C GLY A 375 -13.32 9.46 7.48
N GLU A 376 -12.90 8.71 8.50
CA GLU A 376 -13.69 8.41 9.70
C GLU A 376 -12.88 8.80 10.93
N ILE A 377 -13.46 9.60 11.81
CA ILE A 377 -12.85 10.01 13.07
C ILE A 377 -13.67 9.41 14.20
N SER A 378 -13.02 8.65 15.07
CA SER A 378 -13.66 7.93 16.17
C SER A 378 -13.05 8.34 17.50
N ASN A 379 -13.90 8.45 18.53
CA ASN A 379 -13.60 9.09 19.81
C ASN A 379 -13.28 10.57 19.64
N ASP A 380 -14.33 11.28 19.28
CA ASP A 380 -14.36 12.71 19.10
C ASP A 380 -15.70 13.23 19.67
N ASP A 381 -15.75 14.49 20.06
CA ASP A 381 -16.88 15.07 20.81
C ASP A 381 -18.08 15.46 19.92
N CYS A 382 -17.98 15.20 18.62
CA CYS A 382 -18.97 15.53 17.61
C CYS A 382 -19.26 17.03 17.40
N ARG A 383 -18.42 17.94 17.94
CA ARG A 383 -18.47 19.36 17.56
C ARG A 383 -17.81 19.60 16.22
N ASP A 384 -18.55 20.03 15.21
CA ASP A 384 -18.00 20.35 13.89
C ASP A 384 -17.48 21.79 13.81
N GLY A 385 -16.50 22.00 12.93
CA GLY A 385 -16.06 23.33 12.53
C GLY A 385 -15.14 24.05 13.51
N ASP A 386 -14.49 23.33 14.42
CA ASP A 386 -13.50 23.91 15.34
C ASP A 386 -12.05 23.57 14.97
N GLY A 387 -11.84 22.73 13.94
CA GLY A 387 -10.53 22.48 13.35
C GLY A 387 -9.63 21.55 14.16
N VAL A 388 -10.15 20.87 15.18
CA VAL A 388 -9.43 19.92 16.03
C VAL A 388 -10.29 18.71 16.38
N ILE A 389 -9.64 17.59 16.67
CA ILE A 389 -10.26 16.40 17.24
C ILE A 389 -10.21 16.55 18.76
N ARG A 390 -11.33 16.27 19.44
CA ARG A 390 -11.45 16.36 20.91
C ARG A 390 -11.82 15.00 21.52
N PRO A 391 -10.81 14.16 21.82
CA PRO A 391 -11.04 12.84 22.37
C PRO A 391 -11.76 12.89 23.71
N GLN A 392 -12.74 12.03 23.88
CA GLN A 392 -13.50 11.91 25.11
C GLN A 392 -12.80 10.95 26.08
N PHE A 393 -12.79 11.33 27.36
CA PHE A 393 -12.29 10.55 28.48
C PHE A 393 -13.46 9.97 29.29
N LEU A 394 -13.21 8.98 30.14
CA LEU A 394 -14.24 8.23 30.86
C LEU A 394 -15.27 9.13 31.58
N ALA A 395 -14.82 10.22 32.20
CA ALA A 395 -15.72 11.17 32.86
C ALA A 395 -16.67 11.86 31.86
N ASP A 396 -16.16 12.26 30.69
CA ASP A 396 -16.96 12.90 29.63
C ASP A 396 -18.01 11.91 29.11
N LEU A 397 -17.58 10.67 28.84
CA LEU A 397 -18.44 9.57 28.38
C LEU A 397 -19.58 9.25 29.35
N GLN A 398 -19.37 9.44 30.66
CA GLN A 398 -20.39 9.17 31.68
C GLN A 398 -21.38 10.33 31.83
N SER A 399 -20.96 11.54 31.47
CA SER A 399 -21.77 12.76 31.57
C SER A 399 -22.55 13.09 30.29
N GLY A 400 -22.18 12.45 29.17
CA GLY A 400 -22.78 12.65 27.87
C GLY A 400 -24.19 12.06 27.71
N PRO A 401 -24.93 12.49 26.67
CA PRO A 401 -26.24 11.92 26.33
C PRO A 401 -26.12 10.43 25.98
N GLU A 402 -27.16 9.63 26.25
CA GLU A 402 -27.15 8.21 25.87
C GLU A 402 -26.89 8.04 24.37
N PRO A 403 -26.01 7.10 23.99
CA PRO A 403 -25.59 6.94 22.61
C PRO A 403 -26.74 6.42 21.75
N THR A 404 -26.97 7.06 20.61
CA THR A 404 -27.99 6.69 19.63
C THR A 404 -27.31 6.33 18.30
N GLY A 405 -27.86 5.35 17.57
CA GLY A 405 -27.32 4.92 16.27
C GLY A 405 -26.71 3.53 16.26
N GLU A 406 -26.27 3.09 15.08
CA GLU A 406 -25.60 1.80 14.88
C GLU A 406 -24.18 1.84 15.46
N ALA A 407 -23.82 0.79 16.20
CA ALA A 407 -22.51 0.70 16.82
C ALA A 407 -21.46 0.23 15.82
N LEU A 408 -20.42 1.04 15.63
CA LEU A 408 -19.31 0.78 14.72
C LEU A 408 -18.06 0.30 15.48
N ASP A 409 -17.33 -0.66 14.91
CA ASP A 409 -15.94 -0.90 15.30
C ASP A 409 -14.99 0.01 14.50
N PRO A 410 -14.30 0.98 15.12
CA PRO A 410 -13.40 1.88 14.41
C PRO A 410 -12.13 1.18 13.89
N TYR A 411 -11.90 -0.06 14.30
CA TYR A 411 -10.82 -0.91 13.77
C TYR A 411 -11.28 -1.80 12.61
N ASP A 412 -12.57 -1.81 12.26
CA ASP A 412 -13.08 -2.54 11.11
C ASP A 412 -12.81 -1.75 9.82
N ARG A 413 -11.89 -2.29 9.02
CA ARG A 413 -11.46 -1.73 7.74
C ARG A 413 -11.92 -2.56 6.53
N SER A 414 -12.89 -3.46 6.74
CA SER A 414 -13.48 -4.29 5.68
C SER A 414 -14.47 -3.53 4.82
N ARG A 415 -15.18 -2.58 5.42
CA ARG A 415 -16.12 -1.69 4.72
C ARG A 415 -15.42 -0.46 4.14
N GLU A 416 -16.07 0.15 3.16
CA GLU A 416 -15.67 1.45 2.65
C GLU A 416 -16.02 2.55 3.64
N VAL A 417 -15.29 3.66 3.57
CA VAL A 417 -15.69 4.88 4.26
C VAL A 417 -16.84 5.46 3.46
N VAL A 418 -18.02 5.51 4.07
CA VAL A 418 -19.22 6.09 3.46
C VAL A 418 -19.50 7.36 4.26
N GLY A 419 -19.60 8.50 3.57
CA GLY A 419 -20.11 9.72 4.22
C GLY A 419 -21.55 9.47 4.65
N ASP A 420 -21.83 9.64 5.93
CA ASP A 420 -23.21 9.78 6.39
C ASP A 420 -23.58 11.26 6.43
N ASP A 421 -24.86 11.53 6.62
CA ASP A 421 -25.48 12.85 6.70
C ASP A 421 -25.16 13.61 8.00
N GLY A 422 -23.94 13.45 8.55
CA GLY A 422 -23.43 14.23 9.67
C GLY A 422 -23.82 13.66 11.04
N GLY A 423 -23.99 12.34 11.14
CA GLY A 423 -24.40 11.68 12.37
C GLY A 423 -23.23 11.43 13.31
N CYS A 424 -23.38 11.81 14.58
CA CYS A 424 -22.49 11.35 15.65
C CYS A 424 -22.82 9.89 16.01
N GLY A 425 -22.10 8.94 15.42
CA GLY A 425 -22.31 7.50 15.64
C GLY A 425 -21.73 6.97 16.96
N VAL A 426 -22.00 5.69 17.26
CA VAL A 426 -21.52 5.03 18.48
C VAL A 426 -20.32 4.14 18.16
N VAL A 427 -19.21 4.25 18.91
CA VAL A 427 -18.11 3.27 18.83
C VAL A 427 -18.29 2.08 19.77
N THR A 428 -17.87 0.90 19.32
CA THR A 428 -17.85 -0.33 20.15
C THR A 428 -16.57 -0.47 20.98
N ARG A 429 -15.50 0.25 20.62
CA ARG A 429 -14.18 0.21 21.26
C ARG A 429 -13.38 1.46 20.88
N THR A 430 -12.38 1.82 21.69
CA THR A 430 -11.41 2.88 21.41
C THR A 430 -10.00 2.34 21.54
#